data_AF-A0A6N7M0W6-F1
#
_entry.id   AF-A0A6N7M0W6-F1
#
_cell.length_a   1.000
_cell.length_b   1.000
_cell.length_c   1.000
_cell.angle_alpha   90.00
_cell.angle_beta   90.00
_cell.angle_gamma   90.00
#
_symmetry.space_group_name_H-M   'P 1'
#
loop_
_entity.id
_entity.type
_entity.pdbx_description
1 polymer ?
#
loop_
_entity_poly.entity_id
_entity_poly.type
_entity_poly.pdbx_seq_one_letter_code
_entity_poly.pdbx_strand_id
1 'polypeptide(L)' 'MEKKRVRRALIHAIAQCQDCDWGEEGYKVAQKKARGHAIKTGHTVDVETGYWHQYNPK' A
#
# COMPACT_ATOMS: atom_id res chain seq x y z
N MET A 1 31.99 5.15 -15.33
CA MET A 1 30.99 5.65 -14.37
C MET A 1 30.04 4.51 -14.03
N GLU A 2 30.19 3.90 -12.86
CA GLU A 2 29.24 2.88 -12.39
C GLU A 2 27.90 3.54 -12.09
N LYS A 3 26.85 3.12 -12.81
CA LYS A 3 25.47 3.55 -12.55
C LYS A 3 25.06 2.98 -11.20
N LYS A 4 25.08 3.81 -10.14
CA LYS A 4 24.51 3.46 -8.82
C LYS A 4 23.08 2.95 -9.04
N ARG A 5 22.85 1.66 -8.82
CA ARG A 5 21.50 1.06 -8.81
C ARG A 5 20.67 1.82 -7.79
N VAL A 6 19.61 2.49 -8.23
CA VAL A 6 18.59 3.11 -7.36
C VAL A 6 17.86 1.97 -6.64
N ARG A 7 18.46 1.46 -5.56
CA ARG A 7 17.92 0.37 -4.75
C ARG A 7 16.95 0.97 -3.74
N ARG A 8 15.67 0.98 -4.10
CA ARG A 8 14.47 0.84 -3.26
C ARG A 8 13.38 1.76 -3.80
N ALA A 9 12.53 1.23 -4.67
CA ALA A 9 11.18 1.75 -4.72
C ALA A 9 10.57 1.53 -3.33
N LEU A 10 10.12 2.58 -2.65
CA LEU A 10 9.28 2.40 -1.48
C LEU A 10 7.91 2.04 -2.03
N ILE A 11 7.48 0.80 -1.78
CA ILE A 11 6.15 0.36 -2.15
C ILE A 11 5.27 0.66 -0.94
N HIS A 12 4.19 1.42 -1.14
CA HIS A 12 3.14 1.58 -0.13
C HIS A 12 1.87 0.89 -0.61
N ALA A 13 1.09 0.42 0.35
CA ALA A 13 -0.28 0.01 0.09
C ALA A 13 -1.15 0.61 1.18
N ILE A 14 -2.27 1.19 0.78
CA ILE A 14 -3.26 1.80 1.66
C ILE A 14 -4.57 1.07 1.38
N ALA A 15 -5.22 0.60 2.42
CA ALA A 15 -6.56 0.04 2.35
C ALA A 15 -7.51 0.90 3.17
N GLN A 16 -8.70 1.16 2.64
CA GLN A 16 -9.73 1.95 3.30
C GLN A 16 -11.10 1.30 3.08
N CYS A 17 -11.91 1.24 4.13
CA CYS A 17 -13.30 0.83 4.02
C CYS A 17 -14.18 2.04 3.67
N GLN A 18 -15.13 1.84 2.76
CA GLN A 18 -16.08 2.88 2.35
C GLN A 18 -17.31 2.97 3.26
N ASP A 19 -17.55 1.93 4.06
CA ASP A 19 -18.74 1.80 4.90
C ASP A 19 -18.45 2.04 6.40
N CYS A 20 -17.18 2.14 6.80
CA CYS A 20 -16.78 2.44 8.18
C CYS A 20 -15.36 3.05 8.28
N ASP A 21 -14.98 3.52 9.47
CA ASP A 21 -13.69 4.20 9.74
C ASP A 21 -12.46 3.27 9.76
N TRP A 22 -12.56 2.07 9.17
CA TRP A 22 -11.44 1.15 9.13
C TRP A 22 -10.47 1.51 8.00
N GLY A 23 -9.18 1.58 8.33
CA GLY A 23 -8.09 1.75 7.38
C GLY A 23 -6.83 0.99 7.80
N GLU A 24 -5.97 0.69 6.84
CA GLU A 24 -4.71 0.01 7.07
C GLU A 24 -3.64 0.46 6.08
N GLU A 25 -2.45 0.74 6.59
CA GLU A 25 -1.30 1.15 5.79
C GLU A 25 -0.18 0.12 5.94
N GLY A 26 0.29 -0.42 4.82
CA GLY A 26 1.43 -1.32 4.79
C GLY A 26 1.43 -2.23 3.58
N TYR A 27 2.47 -2.09 2.73
CA TYR A 27 2.60 -2.82 1.47
C TYR A 27 2.32 -4.33 1.55
N LYS A 28 2.82 -5.01 2.59
CA LYS A 28 2.69 -6.47 2.73
C LYS A 28 1.41 -6.92 3.42
N VAL A 29 0.71 -6.02 4.12
CA VAL A 29 -0.37 -6.39 5.05
C VAL A 29 -1.72 -5.80 4.66
N ALA A 30 -1.74 -4.64 3.99
CA ALA A 30 -2.97 -3.92 3.64
C ALA A 30 -3.91 -4.79 2.81
N GLN A 31 -3.44 -5.45 1.74
CA GLN A 31 -4.26 -6.34 0.91
C GLN A 31 -4.86 -7.51 1.70
N LYS A 32 -4.05 -8.18 2.54
CA LYS A 32 -4.51 -9.33 3.32
C LYS A 32 -5.58 -8.90 4.34
N LYS A 33 -5.34 -7.79 5.05
CA LYS A 33 -6.27 -7.28 6.05
C LYS A 33 -7.54 -6.70 5.41
N ALA A 34 -7.43 -6.02 4.27
CA ALA A 34 -8.56 -5.53 3.48
C ALA A 34 -9.50 -6.65 3.06
N ARG A 35 -8.95 -7.74 2.48
CA ARG A 35 -9.74 -8.93 2.13
C ARG A 35 -10.40 -9.56 3.35
N GLY A 36 -9.68 -9.65 4.47
CA GLY A 36 -10.22 -10.14 5.73
C GLY A 36 -11.37 -9.27 6.26
N HIS A 37 -11.24 -7.95 6.16
CA HIS A 37 -12.27 -6.99 6.56
C HIS A 37 -13.52 -7.17 5.69
N ALA A 38 -13.38 -7.10 4.36
CA ALA A 38 -14.50 -7.23 3.43
C ALA A 38 -15.27 -8.55 3.61
N ILE A 39 -14.58 -9.68 3.81
CA ILE A 39 -15.23 -10.97 4.05
C ILE A 39 -15.97 -11.00 5.40
N LYS A 40 -15.38 -10.40 6.44
CA LYS A 40 -15.94 -10.43 7.80
C LYS A 40 -17.16 -9.51 7.95
N THR A 41 -17.14 -8.35 7.31
CA THR A 41 -18.16 -7.31 7.50
C THR A 41 -19.15 -7.21 6.34
N GLY A 42 -18.81 -7.74 5.17
CA GLY A 42 -19.58 -7.51 3.93
C GLY A 42 -19.43 -6.10 3.37
N HIS A 43 -18.48 -5.31 3.89
CA HIS A 43 -18.24 -3.94 3.44
C HIS A 43 -17.42 -3.88 2.15
N THR A 44 -17.58 -2.78 1.44
CA THR A 44 -16.71 -2.37 0.34
C THR A 44 -15.41 -1.81 0.88
N VAL A 45 -14.29 -2.36 0.40
CA VAL A 45 -12.94 -1.97 0.82
C VAL A 45 -12.10 -1.72 -0.43
N ASP A 46 -11.55 -0.51 -0.53
CA ASP A 46 -10.62 -0.14 -1.59
C ASP A 46 -9.19 -0.39 -1.14
N VAL A 47 -8.34 -0.75 -2.10
CA VAL A 47 -6.90 -0.92 -1.87
C VAL A 47 -6.12 -0.22 -2.97
N GLU A 48 -5.33 0.78 -2.58
CA GLU A 48 -4.36 1.44 -3.43
C GLU A 48 -2.97 0.84 -3.20
N THR A 49 -2.24 0.54 -4.28
CA THR A 49 -0.83 0.15 -4.24
C THR A 49 -0.02 1.08 -5.13
N GLY A 50 0.97 1.77 -4.55
CA GLY A 50 1.80 2.73 -5.27
C GLY A 50 3.29 2.44 -5.17
N TYR A 51 4.04 2.82 -6.21
CA TYR A 51 5.50 2.80 -6.23
C TYR A 51 6.02 4.22 -6.08
N TRP A 52 6.86 4.44 -5.08
CA TRP A 52 7.53 5.72 -4.89
C TRP A 52 9.01 5.62 -5.24
N HIS A 53 9.46 6.54 -6.10
CA HIS A 53 10.86 6.68 -6.49
C HIS A 53 11.41 8.01 -6.01
N GLN A 54 12.50 7.96 -5.24
CA GLN A 54 13.29 9.15 -4.92
C GLN A 54 14.56 9.18 -5.75
N TYR A 55 14.78 10.29 -6.45
CA TYR A 55 16.04 10.59 -7.09
C TYR A 55 16.70 11.72 -6.29
N ASN A 56 17.76 11.40 -5.55
CA ASN A 56 18.59 12.41 -4.90
C ASN A 56 19.88 12.62 -5.71
N PRO A 57 20.02 13.74 -6.44
CA PRO A 57 21.24 14.03 -7.21
C PRO A 57 22.36 14.67 -6.39
N LYS A 58 22.16 14.93 -5.09
CA LYS A 58 23.15 15.52 -4.18
C LYS A 58 24.06 14.46 -3.55
#